data_AF-A0A101ENI0-F1
#
_entry.id   AF-A0A101ENI0-F1
#
_cell.length_a   1.000
_cell.length_b   1.000
_cell.length_c   1.000
_cell.angle_alpha   90.00
_cell.angle_beta   90.00
_cell.angle_gamma   90.00
#
_symmetry.space_group_name_H-M   'P 1'
#
loop_
_entity.id
_entity.type
_entity.pdbx_description
1 polymer ?
#
loop_
_entity_poly.entity_id
_entity_poly.type
_entity_poly.pdbx_seq_one_letter_code
_entity_poly.pdbx_strand_id
1 'polypeptide(L)'
;MSGWKEILKKEGILEVGDFIIEVSIESECPCKDDSIYPAVLIYDIKNEEVYYLDESFEPVSNFKEALEQVFEWFERYINGEKPLMKRSPKKSAPKEVIHRFMEAIKSLK
;
A
#
# COMPACT_ATOMS: atom_id res chain seq x y z
N MET A 1 -11.05 12.60 -1.82
CA MET A 1 -9.89 13.53 -1.68
C MET A 1 -9.18 13.62 -3.03
N SER A 2 -9.37 14.69 -3.81
CA SER A 2 -8.68 14.82 -5.10
C SER A 2 -7.22 15.20 -4.91
N GLY A 3 -6.29 14.24 -5.04
CA GLY A 3 -4.84 14.50 -4.98
C GLY A 3 -3.98 13.48 -4.22
N TRP A 4 -4.57 12.42 -3.67
CA TRP A 4 -3.83 11.42 -2.88
C TRP A 4 -2.65 10.78 -3.64
N LYS A 5 -2.78 10.60 -4.95
CA LYS A 5 -1.68 10.11 -5.82
C LYS A 5 -0.49 11.06 -5.83
N GLU A 6 -0.72 12.37 -5.85
CA GLU A 6 0.36 13.38 -5.85
C GLU A 6 1.03 13.47 -4.47
N ILE A 7 0.25 13.30 -3.40
CA ILE A 7 0.79 13.20 -2.03
C ILE A 7 1.72 11.99 -1.93
N LEU A 8 1.26 10.79 -2.32
CA LEU A 8 2.09 9.59 -2.32
C LEU A 8 3.34 9.72 -3.21
N LYS A 9 3.24 10.35 -4.38
CA LYS A 9 4.40 10.62 -5.25
C LYS A 9 5.46 11.47 -4.56
N LYS A 10 5.04 12.49 -3.82
CA LYS A 10 5.94 13.48 -3.25
C LYS A 10 6.50 13.05 -1.90
N GLU A 11 5.66 12.45 -1.07
CA GLU A 11 5.95 12.21 0.34
C GLU A 11 6.16 10.74 0.65
N GLY A 12 5.71 9.83 -0.24
CA GLY A 12 5.73 8.39 0.02
C GLY A 12 4.78 7.96 1.14
N ILE A 13 4.07 8.90 1.78
CA ILE A 13 3.21 8.67 2.93
C ILE A 13 1.83 9.27 2.66
N LEU A 14 0.79 8.58 3.10
CA LEU A 14 -0.60 9.05 3.02
C LEU A 14 -1.34 8.72 4.32
N GLU A 15 -1.90 9.75 4.95
CA GLU A 15 -2.76 9.58 6.13
C GLU A 15 -4.22 9.46 5.71
N VAL A 16 -4.89 8.40 6.18
CA VAL A 16 -6.30 8.12 5.85
C VAL A 16 -7.03 7.58 7.07
N GLY A 17 -7.84 8.42 7.71
CA GLY A 17 -8.54 8.07 8.94
C GLY A 17 -7.55 7.75 10.07
N ASP A 18 -7.68 6.57 10.68
CA ASP A 18 -6.77 6.08 11.74
C ASP A 18 -5.53 5.36 11.18
N PHE A 19 -5.27 5.46 9.86
CA PHE A 19 -4.18 4.76 9.19
C PHE A 19 -3.16 5.71 8.60
N ILE A 20 -1.89 5.32 8.69
CA ILE A 20 -0.81 5.89 7.89
C ILE A 20 -0.37 4.82 6.90
N ILE A 21 -0.28 5.18 5.63
CA ILE A 21 0.16 4.33 4.54
C ILE A 21 1.52 4.83 4.13
N GLU A 22 2.52 3.96 4.12
CA GLU A 22 3.85 4.24 3.61
C GLU A 22 4.11 3.37 2.39
N VAL A 23 4.56 4.01 1.32
CA VAL A 23 4.95 3.36 0.07
C VAL A 23 6.46 3.53 -0.07
N SER A 24 7.16 2.41 0.02
CA SER A 24 8.60 2.32 -0.17
C SER A 24 8.84 1.53 -1.45
N ILE A 25 9.74 2.02 -2.29
CA ILE A 25 10.10 1.34 -3.52
C ILE A 25 11.52 0.79 -3.32
N GLU A 26 11.61 -0.52 -3.08
CA GLU A 26 12.88 -1.18 -2.84
C GLU A 26 13.50 -1.61 -4.17
N SER A 27 14.78 -1.26 -4.36
CA SER A 27 15.63 -1.91 -5.36
C SER A 27 16.41 -2.99 -4.60
N GLU A 28 16.03 -4.25 -4.74
CA GLU A 28 16.94 -5.30 -4.26
C GLU A 28 18.24 -5.18 -5.06
N CYS A 29 19.34 -5.04 -4.30
CA CYS A 29 20.75 -5.12 -4.66
C CYS A 29 21.11 -5.28 -6.16
N PRO A 30 21.98 -4.42 -6.75
CA PRO A 30 22.28 -4.30 -8.20
C PRO A 30 23.03 -5.51 -8.84
N CYS A 31 22.85 -6.71 -8.31
CA CYS A 31 23.69 -7.86 -8.60
C CYS A 31 23.00 -8.95 -9.42
N LYS A 32 21.72 -8.82 -9.81
CA LYS A 32 21.13 -9.84 -10.70
C LYS A 32 20.03 -9.41 -11.66
N ASP A 33 19.16 -8.48 -11.30
CA ASP A 33 18.13 -7.95 -12.20
C ASP A 33 17.80 -6.50 -11.76
N ASP A 34 17.75 -5.53 -12.67
CA ASP A 34 17.40 -4.12 -12.39
C ASP A 34 15.91 -3.93 -12.04
N SER A 35 15.31 -4.92 -11.39
CA SER A 35 13.90 -4.95 -11.03
C SER A 35 13.66 -4.21 -9.72
N ILE A 36 12.56 -3.48 -9.69
CA ILE A 36 12.14 -2.65 -8.58
C ILE A 36 10.81 -3.17 -8.04
N TYR A 37 10.68 -3.18 -6.71
CA TYR A 37 9.55 -3.79 -6.02
C TYR A 37 8.81 -2.77 -5.15
N PRO A 38 7.48 -2.63 -5.30
CA PRO A 38 6.69 -1.83 -4.38
C PRO A 38 6.48 -2.56 -3.06
N ALA A 39 6.82 -1.90 -1.96
CA ALA A 39 6.49 -2.29 -0.60
C ALA A 39 5.51 -1.27 -0.02
N VAL A 40 4.41 -1.75 0.56
CA VAL A 40 3.40 -0.88 1.18
C VAL A 40 3.16 -1.32 2.61
N LEU A 41 3.46 -0.43 3.54
CA LEU A 41 3.21 -0.59 4.97
C LEU A 41 1.97 0.20 5.38
N ILE A 42 1.20 -0.38 6.30
CA ILE A 42 -0.04 0.17 6.83
C ILE A 42 0.07 0.21 8.35
N TYR A 43 0.20 1.40 8.90
CA TYR A 43 0.24 1.64 10.33
C TYR A 43 -1.17 1.90 10.84
N ASP A 44 -1.70 1.04 11.70
CA ASP A 44 -2.99 1.21 12.38
C ASP A 44 -2.76 1.95 13.70
N ILE A 45 -2.91 3.27 13.66
CA ILE A 45 -2.58 4.16 14.78
C ILE A 45 -3.46 3.88 15.99
N LYS A 46 -4.71 3.45 15.76
CA LYS A 46 -5.64 3.12 16.85
C LYS A 46 -5.17 1.92 17.66
N ASN A 47 -4.60 0.92 17.01
CA ASN A 47 -4.21 -0.35 17.64
C ASN A 47 -2.70 -0.45 17.87
N GLU A 48 -1.92 0.54 17.44
CA GLU A 48 -0.45 0.55 17.48
C GLU A 48 0.18 -0.68 16.80
N GLU A 49 -0.41 -1.09 15.68
CA GLU A 49 0.00 -2.28 14.92
C GLU A 49 0.44 -1.91 13.51
N VAL A 50 1.35 -2.71 12.94
CA VAL A 50 1.85 -2.54 11.56
C VAL A 50 1.47 -3.75 10.73
N TYR A 51 1.01 -3.47 9.52
CA TYR A 51 0.67 -4.44 8.49
C TYR A 51 1.38 -4.10 7.19
N TYR A 52 1.36 -5.03 6.24
CA TYR A 52 1.85 -4.80 4.89
C TYR A 52 0.86 -5.35 3.86
N LEU A 53 0.90 -4.81 2.64
CA LEU A 53 0.14 -5.34 1.52
C LEU A 53 0.97 -6.40 0.79
N ASP A 54 0.42 -7.61 0.68
CA ASP A 54 1.03 -8.76 0.01
C ASP A 54 0.38 -8.97 -1.38
N GLU A 55 0.27 -7.87 -2.14
CA GLU A 55 -0.32 -7.88 -3.48
C GLU A 55 0.69 -8.37 -4.52
N SER A 56 0.18 -9.00 -5.57
CA SER A 56 1.00 -9.33 -6.74
C SER A 56 1.37 -8.06 -7.49
N PHE A 57 2.61 -8.00 -7.97
CA PHE A 57 3.14 -6.95 -8.84
C PHE A 57 3.87 -7.58 -10.03
N GLU A 58 3.95 -6.81 -11.11
CA GLU A 58 4.84 -7.11 -12.24
C GLU A 58 6.22 -6.48 -11.98
N PRO A 59 7.32 -7.20 -12.28
CA PRO A 59 8.66 -6.62 -12.22
C PRO A 59 8.80 -5.44 -13.19
N VAL A 60 9.23 -4.29 -12.67
CA VAL A 60 9.42 -3.05 -13.44
C VAL A 60 10.79 -2.46 -13.17
N SER A 61 11.29 -1.64 -14.10
CA SER A 61 12.66 -1.10 -14.04
C SER A 61 12.74 0.34 -13.54
N ASN A 62 11.61 0.96 -13.20
CA ASN A 62 11.60 2.34 -12.71
C ASN A 62 10.56 2.59 -11.61
N PHE A 63 10.85 3.60 -10.78
CA PHE A 63 10.02 4.01 -9.65
C PHE A 63 8.60 4.39 -10.06
N LYS A 64 8.43 5.06 -11.21
CA LYS A 64 7.14 5.56 -11.65
C LYS A 64 6.18 4.41 -11.93
N GLU A 65 6.62 3.39 -12.67
CA GLU A 65 5.82 2.19 -12.96
C GLU A 65 5.50 1.40 -11.70
N ALA A 66 6.45 1.28 -10.76
CA ALA A 66 6.21 0.59 -9.49
C ALA A 66 5.14 1.29 -8.66
N LEU A 67 5.17 2.63 -8.62
CA LEU A 67 4.18 3.43 -7.93
C LEU A 67 2.81 3.43 -8.62
N GLU A 68 2.77 3.35 -9.95
CA GLU A 68 1.52 3.21 -10.70
C GLU A 68 0.79 1.91 -10.34
N GLN A 69 1.51 0.79 -10.18
CA GLN A 69 0.90 -0.46 -9.70
C GLN A 69 0.30 -0.32 -8.30
N VAL A 70 0.97 0.41 -7.39
CA VAL A 70 0.43 0.70 -6.06
C VAL A 70 -0.87 1.52 -6.17
N PHE A 71 -0.92 2.50 -7.09
CA PHE A 71 -2.14 3.27 -7.31
C PHE A 71 -3.30 2.42 -7.82
N GLU A 72 -3.03 1.46 -8.70
CA GLU A 72 -4.04 0.52 -9.17
C GLU A 72 -4.60 -0.30 -8.01
N TRP A 73 -3.75 -0.78 -7.09
CA TRP A 73 -4.21 -1.48 -5.88
C TRP A 73 -5.20 -0.63 -5.08
N PHE A 74 -4.82 0.61 -4.78
CA PHE A 74 -5.68 1.53 -4.03
C PHE A 74 -6.98 1.86 -4.77
N GLU A 75 -6.96 2.01 -6.10
CA GLU A 75 -8.18 2.18 -6.89
C GLU A 75 -9.11 0.97 -6.80
N ARG A 76 -8.57 -0.26 -6.83
CA ARG A 76 -9.36 -1.47 -6.61
C ARG A 76 -10.00 -1.46 -5.22
N TYR A 77 -9.26 -1.05 -4.18
CA TYR A 77 -9.78 -0.95 -2.81
C TYR A 77 -10.86 0.12 -2.65
N ILE A 78 -10.67 1.30 -3.25
CA ILE A 78 -11.67 2.37 -3.28
C ILE A 78 -12.98 1.86 -3.91
N ASN A 79 -12.88 0.99 -4.91
CA ASN A 79 -14.01 0.36 -5.59
C ASN A 79 -14.56 -0.90 -4.88
N GLY A 80 -13.99 -1.28 -3.72
CA GLY A 80 -14.53 -2.32 -2.85
C GLY A 80 -13.79 -3.67 -2.88
N GLU A 81 -12.71 -3.79 -3.65
CA GLU A 81 -11.86 -4.98 -3.61
C GLU A 81 -11.12 -5.08 -2.27
N LYS A 82 -11.03 -6.29 -1.70
CA LYS A 82 -10.39 -6.46 -0.40
C LYS A 82 -8.86 -6.57 -0.57
N PRO A 83 -8.06 -5.82 0.21
CA PRO A 83 -6.61 -5.92 0.16
C PRO A 83 -6.11 -7.24 0.75
N LEU A 84 -4.99 -7.74 0.22
CA LEU A 84 -4.18 -8.79 0.81
C LEU A 84 -3.31 -8.26 1.95
N MET A 85 -3.96 -7.71 2.98
CA MET A 85 -3.28 -7.13 4.15
C MET A 85 -2.83 -8.23 5.14
N LYS A 86 -1.55 -8.22 5.50
CA LYS A 86 -0.93 -9.22 6.38
C LYS A 86 -0.16 -8.58 7.53
N ARG A 87 -0.11 -9.30 8.66
CA ARG A 87 0.76 -8.99 9.81
C ARG A 87 2.10 -9.76 9.72
N SER A 88 2.09 -10.88 9.02
CA SER A 88 3.28 -11.71 8.74
C SER A 88 2.99 -12.59 7.52
N PRO A 89 4.00 -13.23 6.90
CA PRO A 89 3.81 -14.06 5.70
C PRO A 89 2.70 -15.12 5.83
N LYS A 90 2.51 -15.65 7.04
CA LYS A 90 1.53 -16.71 7.36
C LYS A 90 0.25 -16.21 8.04
N LYS A 91 0.13 -14.92 8.36
CA LYS A 91 -1.00 -14.37 9.12
C LYS A 91 -1.56 -13.11 8.46
N SER A 92 -2.80 -13.20 8.00
CA SER A 92 -3.59 -12.04 7.57
C SER A 92 -3.85 -11.07 8.71
N ALA A 93 -4.11 -9.80 8.37
CA ALA A 93 -4.61 -8.83 9.32
C ALA A 93 -5.99 -9.24 9.87
N PRO A 94 -6.36 -8.82 11.10
CA PRO A 94 -7.69 -9.05 11.64
C PRO A 94 -8.78 -8.50 10.70
N LYS A 95 -9.89 -9.22 10.56
CA LYS A 95 -11.00 -8.82 9.66
C LYS A 95 -11.56 -7.43 9.98
N GLU A 96 -11.60 -7.07 11.25
CA GLU A 96 -12.04 -5.75 11.70
C GLU A 96 -11.11 -4.63 11.19
N VAL A 97 -9.79 -4.85 11.24
CA VAL A 97 -8.79 -3.90 10.74
C VAL A 97 -8.94 -3.72 9.24
N ILE A 98 -9.07 -4.82 8.49
CA ILE A 98 -9.31 -4.77 7.04
C ILE A 98 -10.58 -3.99 6.72
N HIS A 99 -11.66 -4.23 7.48
CA HIS A 99 -12.92 -3.52 7.28
C HIS A 99 -12.78 -2.02 7.55
N ARG A 100 -12.18 -1.63 8.68
CA ARG A 100 -11.87 -0.22 9.02
C ARG A 100 -11.05 0.46 7.93
N PHE A 101 -10.00 -0.21 7.46
CA PHE A 101 -9.13 0.30 6.40
C PHE A 101 -9.90 0.53 5.11
N MET A 102 -10.75 -0.43 4.71
CA MET A 102 -11.59 -0.30 3.52
C MET A 102 -12.57 0.87 3.62
N GLU A 103 -13.17 1.11 4.79
CA GLU A 103 -14.03 2.28 4.99
C GLU A 103 -13.24 3.59 4.92
N ALA A 104 -12.03 3.62 5.49
CA ALA A 104 -11.15 4.79 5.43
C ALA A 104 -10.73 5.11 3.98
N ILE A 105 -10.27 4.12 3.23
CA ILE A 105 -9.79 4.28 1.85
C ILE A 105 -10.88 4.80 0.90
N LYS A 106 -12.16 4.49 1.13
CA LYS A 106 -13.26 5.06 0.31
C LYS A 106 -13.32 6.58 0.32
N SER A 107 -12.78 7.24 1.36
CA SER A 107 -12.67 8.71 1.41
C SER A 107 -11.71 9.31 0.38
N LEU A 108 -10.85 8.48 -0.22
CA LEU A 108 -9.94 8.86 -1.29
C LEU A 108 -10.61 9.05 -2.65
N LYS A 109 -11.86 8.57 -2.80
CA LYS A 109 -12.70 8.84 -3.97
C LYS A 109 -12.89 10.35 -4.21
#